data_AF-A0A1M5HFD7-F1
#
_entry.id   AF-A0A1M5HFD7-F1
#
_cell.length_a   1.000
_cell.length_b   1.000
_cell.length_c   1.000
_cell.angle_alpha   90.00
_cell.angle_beta   90.00
_cell.angle_gamma   90.00
#
_symmetry.space_group_name_H-M   'P 1'
#
loop_
_entity.id
_entity.type
_entity.pdbx_description
1 polymer ?
#
loop_
_entity_poly.entity_id
_entity_poly.type
_entity_poly.pdbx_seq_one_letter_code
_entity_poly.pdbx_strand_id
1 'polypeptide(L)'
;MIKKFIISIFIFSLISLLFSCSNNNDKKELELTEEEKELVNISLEKIANKKVFDLAEKLEPIEIKQEVKLFNPKPFEEFVPQNSIISEVSIYKANKRKVITIDYNMTGQRRYIVSYYDDGKVSKATETEYYLENFNNEEYIKKIAE
;
A
#
# COMPACT_ATOMS: atom_id res chain seq x y z
N MET A 1 68.95 8.04 -9.61
CA MET A 1 67.74 7.86 -8.77
C MET A 1 67.41 9.20 -8.14
N ILE A 2 66.23 9.73 -8.44
CA ILE A 2 65.77 11.10 -8.15
C ILE A 2 65.13 11.15 -6.75
N LYS A 3 65.31 12.26 -6.03
CA LYS A 3 64.29 13.07 -5.29
C LYS A 3 65.03 14.04 -4.34
N LYS A 4 65.23 15.32 -4.68
CA LYS A 4 64.29 16.47 -4.60
C LYS A 4 63.47 16.49 -3.30
N PHE A 5 63.90 17.32 -2.37
CA PHE A 5 63.19 17.74 -1.15
C PHE A 5 63.01 19.26 -1.25
N ILE A 6 61.79 19.74 -1.49
CA ILE A 6 61.48 21.17 -1.48
C ILE A 6 60.05 21.39 -0.94
N ILE A 7 60.04 21.96 0.27
CA ILE A 7 59.24 23.11 0.74
C ILE A 7 57.76 22.92 1.10
N SER A 8 57.55 23.20 2.39
CA SER A 8 56.31 23.55 3.10
C SER A 8 55.77 24.92 2.67
N ILE A 9 54.45 25.04 2.45
CA ILE A 9 53.75 26.34 2.47
C ILE A 9 52.39 26.17 3.20
N PHE A 10 52.31 26.83 4.36
CA PHE A 10 51.10 27.21 5.09
C PHE A 10 50.31 28.27 4.31
N ILE A 11 48.98 28.13 4.12
CA ILE A 11 48.07 29.27 3.94
C ILE A 11 46.73 29.03 4.66
N PHE A 12 46.60 29.72 5.80
CA PHE A 12 45.45 30.45 6.35
C PHE A 12 44.00 30.10 5.95
N SER A 13 43.23 29.80 7.01
CA SER A 13 41.80 30.06 7.20
C SER A 13 41.37 31.47 6.75
N LEU A 14 40.26 31.59 6.00
CA LEU A 14 39.32 32.73 6.08
C LEU A 14 37.99 32.48 5.32
N ILE A 15 36.87 32.62 6.06
CA ILE A 15 35.51 33.04 5.62
C ILE A 15 34.72 32.00 4.80
N SER A 16 33.76 31.24 5.36
CA SER A 16 32.47 31.67 5.95
C SER A 16 31.67 32.65 5.08
N LEU A 17 31.18 32.20 3.93
CA LEU A 17 30.04 32.80 3.23
C LEU A 17 28.96 31.73 3.05
N LEU A 18 28.05 31.67 4.02
CA LEU A 18 26.62 31.99 3.88
C LEU A 18 25.76 30.89 3.23
N PHE A 19 25.06 30.21 4.14
CA PHE A 19 23.74 29.61 3.99
C PHE A 19 22.83 30.29 2.98
N SER A 20 22.23 29.47 2.10
CA SER A 20 20.80 29.45 1.76
C SER A 20 20.62 28.44 0.62
N CYS A 21 19.70 27.49 0.59
CA CYS A 21 18.71 26.97 1.52
C CYS A 21 18.40 25.59 0.92
N SER A 22 18.96 24.51 1.45
CA SER A 22 18.43 23.19 1.10
C SER A 22 17.16 23.03 1.91
N ASN A 23 16.02 23.32 1.28
CA ASN A 23 14.71 23.05 1.83
C ASN A 23 14.53 21.52 1.81
N ASN A 24 15.24 20.83 2.71
CA ASN A 24 15.05 19.42 2.96
C ASN A 24 13.73 19.28 3.70
N ASN A 25 12.62 19.35 2.96
CA ASN A 25 11.45 18.57 3.30
C ASN A 25 11.79 17.10 2.99
N ASP A 26 12.75 16.55 3.73
CA ASP A 26 12.96 15.12 3.80
C ASP A 26 11.76 14.58 4.58
N LYS A 27 10.64 14.37 3.87
CA LYS A 27 9.59 13.48 4.36
C LYS A 27 10.28 12.15 4.54
N LYS A 28 10.66 11.84 5.78
CA LYS A 28 11.23 10.57 6.16
C LYS A 28 10.23 9.51 5.74
N GLU A 29 10.53 8.79 4.66
CA GLU A 29 9.71 7.70 4.18
C GLU A 29 9.71 6.63 5.27
N LEU A 30 8.54 6.38 5.85
CA LEU A 30 8.41 5.39 6.91
C LEU A 30 8.36 4.02 6.21
N GLU A 31 9.30 3.16 6.55
CA GLU A 31 9.30 1.77 6.07
C GLU A 31 8.48 0.88 7.02
N LEU A 32 7.85 -0.15 6.46
CA LEU A 32 7.15 -1.16 7.24
C LEU A 32 8.15 -2.11 7.89
N THR A 33 7.93 -2.44 9.15
CA THR A 33 8.60 -3.57 9.81
C THR A 33 8.12 -4.89 9.21
N GLU A 34 8.86 -5.98 9.47
CA GLU A 34 8.42 -7.32 9.03
C GLU A 34 7.09 -7.73 9.65
N GLU A 35 6.84 -7.36 10.91
CA GLU A 35 5.56 -7.58 11.58
C GLU A 35 4.41 -6.82 10.90
N GLU A 36 4.66 -5.58 10.46
CA GLU A 36 3.70 -4.77 9.72
C GLU A 36 3.44 -5.35 8.32
N LYS A 37 4.46 -5.88 7.64
CA LYS A 37 4.31 -6.56 6.35
C LYS A 37 3.45 -7.81 6.44
N GLU A 38 3.52 -8.55 7.54
CA GLU A 38 2.64 -9.70 7.77
C GLU A 38 1.16 -9.28 7.84
N LEU A 39 0.84 -8.10 8.37
CA LEU A 39 -0.54 -7.60 8.43
C LEU A 39 -1.12 -7.33 7.03
N VAL A 40 -0.28 -6.89 6.11
CA VAL A 40 -0.65 -6.61 4.71
C VAL A 40 -0.11 -7.69 3.76
N ASN A 41 0.11 -8.91 4.26
CA ASN A 41 0.45 -10.05 3.42
C ASN A 41 -0.72 -10.37 2.47
N ILE A 42 -0.40 -10.52 1.18
CA ILE A 42 -1.37 -10.72 0.10
C ILE A 42 -1.22 -12.08 -0.61
N SER A 43 -0.51 -13.03 -0.01
CA SER A 43 -0.15 -14.28 -0.68
C SER A 43 -1.40 -15.11 -1.05
N LEU A 44 -2.40 -15.13 -0.17
CA LEU A 44 -3.66 -15.84 -0.42
C LEU A 44 -4.55 -15.07 -1.39
N GLU A 45 -4.60 -13.75 -1.27
CA GLU A 45 -5.37 -12.85 -2.10
C GLU A 45 -4.89 -12.90 -3.56
N LYS A 46 -3.57 -13.01 -3.80
CA LYS A 46 -3.00 -13.23 -5.13
C LYS A 46 -3.54 -14.52 -5.78
N ILE A 47 -3.68 -15.59 -5.01
CA ILE A 47 -4.24 -16.87 -5.49
C ILE A 47 -5.74 -16.74 -5.74
N ALA A 48 -6.44 -15.94 -4.94
CA ALA A 48 -7.88 -15.73 -5.03
C ALA A 48 -8.32 -14.79 -6.16
N ASN A 49 -7.45 -13.89 -6.66
CA ASN A 49 -7.80 -12.82 -7.60
C ASN A 49 -8.73 -13.28 -8.73
N LYS A 50 -8.32 -14.30 -9.50
CA LYS A 50 -9.15 -14.80 -10.61
C LYS A 50 -10.54 -15.27 -10.15
N LYS A 51 -10.62 -15.97 -9.02
CA LYS A 51 -11.89 -16.50 -8.48
C LYS A 51 -12.83 -15.37 -8.04
N VAL A 52 -12.29 -14.31 -7.45
CA VAL A 52 -13.06 -13.12 -7.06
C VAL A 52 -13.69 -12.46 -8.29
N PHE A 53 -12.91 -12.28 -9.37
CA PHE A 53 -13.44 -11.77 -10.64
C PHE A 53 -14.48 -12.70 -11.27
N ASP A 54 -14.18 -14.00 -11.37
CA ASP A 54 -15.10 -15.00 -11.91
C ASP A 54 -16.44 -15.06 -11.14
N LEU A 55 -16.41 -14.82 -9.83
CA LEU A 55 -17.62 -14.76 -9.00
C LEU A 55 -18.39 -13.47 -9.27
N ALA A 56 -17.72 -12.33 -9.23
CA ALA A 56 -18.32 -11.01 -9.44
C ALA A 56 -19.03 -10.89 -10.79
N GLU A 57 -18.54 -11.53 -11.84
CA GLU A 57 -19.16 -11.52 -13.17
C GLU A 57 -20.47 -12.31 -13.26
N LYS A 58 -20.73 -13.20 -12.29
CA LYS A 58 -21.94 -14.03 -12.23
C LYS A 58 -23.02 -13.43 -11.32
N LEU A 59 -22.68 -12.40 -10.56
CA LEU A 59 -23.58 -11.76 -9.61
C LEU A 59 -24.14 -10.48 -10.20
N GLU A 60 -25.38 -10.18 -9.86
CA GLU A 60 -25.98 -8.87 -10.09
C GLU A 60 -25.70 -7.95 -8.91
N PRO A 61 -25.40 -6.66 -9.14
CA PRO A 61 -25.21 -5.70 -8.06
C PRO A 61 -26.53 -5.46 -7.31
N ILE A 62 -26.45 -5.30 -6.00
CA ILE A 62 -27.60 -4.94 -5.15
C ILE A 62 -27.90 -3.45 -5.24
N GLU A 63 -26.90 -2.64 -5.56
CA GLU A 63 -27.01 -1.20 -5.69
C GLU A 63 -25.95 -0.67 -6.67
N ILE A 64 -26.30 0.37 -7.42
CA ILE A 64 -25.36 1.09 -8.30
C ILE A 64 -25.39 2.56 -7.91
N LYS A 65 -24.27 3.07 -7.42
CA LYS A 65 -24.07 4.50 -7.08
C LYS A 65 -23.03 5.07 -8.01
N GLN A 66 -23.45 5.99 -8.88
CA GLN A 66 -22.59 6.56 -9.91
C GLN A 66 -21.97 5.43 -10.77
N GLU A 67 -20.66 5.21 -10.67
CA GLU A 67 -19.91 4.16 -11.38
C GLU A 67 -19.46 3.02 -10.46
N VAL A 68 -19.90 3.03 -9.20
CA VAL A 68 -19.62 1.99 -8.21
C VAL A 68 -20.80 1.03 -8.13
N LYS A 69 -20.51 -0.25 -8.33
CA LYS A 69 -21.47 -1.35 -8.17
C LYS A 69 -21.24 -2.01 -6.81
N LEU A 70 -22.26 -2.09 -5.97
CA LEU A 70 -22.22 -2.76 -4.67
C LEU A 70 -22.83 -4.15 -4.79
N PHE A 71 -22.24 -5.12 -4.10
CA PHE A 71 -22.65 -6.52 -4.15
C PHE A 71 -23.06 -7.02 -2.77
N ASN A 72 -23.88 -8.08 -2.76
CA ASN A 72 -24.14 -8.84 -1.54
C ASN A 72 -22.79 -9.41 -1.05
N PRO A 73 -22.38 -9.17 0.21
CA PRO A 73 -21.10 -9.67 0.72
C PRO A 73 -21.04 -11.19 0.90
N LYS A 74 -22.19 -11.84 1.13
CA LYS A 74 -22.26 -13.27 1.52
C LYS A 74 -21.52 -14.23 0.57
N PRO A 75 -21.62 -14.12 -0.77
CA PRO A 75 -20.87 -14.97 -1.68
C PRO A 75 -19.34 -14.81 -1.60
N PHE A 76 -18.85 -13.71 -1.03
CA PHE A 76 -17.42 -13.40 -0.94
C PHE A 76 -16.78 -13.81 0.39
N GLU A 77 -17.54 -14.40 1.31
CA GLU A 77 -17.06 -14.84 2.64
C GLU A 77 -15.87 -15.82 2.55
N GLU A 78 -15.76 -16.59 1.47
CA GLU A 78 -14.64 -17.53 1.27
C GLU A 78 -13.29 -16.84 0.97
N PHE A 79 -13.28 -15.56 0.64
CA PHE A 79 -12.07 -14.81 0.27
C PHE A 79 -11.47 -14.00 1.43
N VAL A 80 -12.09 -14.04 2.60
CA VAL A 80 -11.61 -13.36 3.81
C VAL A 80 -11.26 -14.37 4.90
N PRO A 81 -10.41 -14.02 5.89
CA PRO A 81 -10.12 -14.91 6.99
C PRO A 81 -11.38 -15.33 7.76
N GLN A 82 -11.37 -16.54 8.31
CA GLN A 82 -12.41 -16.99 9.23
C GLN A 82 -12.57 -15.99 10.39
N ASN A 83 -13.81 -15.76 10.82
CA ASN A 83 -14.19 -14.74 11.82
C ASN A 83 -14.09 -13.28 11.34
N SER A 84 -14.04 -13.05 10.03
CA SER A 84 -14.22 -11.72 9.46
C SER A 84 -15.69 -11.42 9.17
N ILE A 85 -16.07 -10.15 9.25
CA ILE A 85 -17.35 -9.63 8.80
C ILE A 85 -17.06 -8.69 7.63
N ILE A 86 -17.58 -9.02 6.45
CA ILE A 86 -17.45 -8.17 5.27
C ILE A 86 -18.46 -7.02 5.38
N SER A 87 -17.94 -5.79 5.39
CA SER A 87 -18.73 -4.56 5.45
C SER A 87 -19.27 -4.18 4.07
N GLU A 88 -18.43 -4.31 3.04
CA GLU A 88 -18.77 -3.94 1.66
C GLU A 88 -17.99 -4.79 0.65
N VAL A 89 -18.64 -5.11 -0.46
CA VAL A 89 -17.99 -5.56 -1.68
C VAL A 89 -18.40 -4.62 -2.81
N SER A 90 -17.41 -4.03 -3.48
CA SER A 90 -17.71 -3.08 -4.55
C SER A 90 -16.82 -3.26 -5.77
N ILE A 91 -17.34 -2.82 -6.92
CA ILE A 91 -16.63 -2.83 -8.21
C ILE A 91 -16.71 -1.45 -8.81
N TYR A 92 -15.57 -0.91 -9.21
CA TYR A 92 -15.46 0.39 -9.86
C TYR A 92 -14.31 0.38 -10.88
N LYS A 93 -14.16 1.49 -11.60
CA LYS A 93 -13.03 1.71 -12.51
C LYS A 93 -12.05 2.72 -11.91
N ALA A 94 -10.79 2.32 -11.75
CA ALA A 94 -9.70 3.22 -11.39
C ALA A 94 -8.68 3.26 -12.54
N ASN A 95 -8.40 4.44 -13.10
CA ASN A 95 -7.44 4.58 -14.21
C ASN A 95 -7.68 3.59 -15.36
N LYS A 96 -8.95 3.39 -15.74
CA LYS A 96 -9.44 2.43 -16.75
C LYS A 96 -9.34 0.94 -16.38
N ARG A 97 -8.83 0.59 -15.20
CA ARG A 97 -8.80 -0.78 -14.69
C ARG A 97 -10.06 -1.09 -13.89
N LYS A 98 -10.63 -2.27 -14.08
CA LYS A 98 -11.70 -2.79 -13.22
C LYS A 98 -11.07 -3.23 -11.91
N VAL A 99 -11.61 -2.72 -10.81
CA VAL A 99 -11.14 -3.03 -9.45
C VAL A 99 -12.31 -3.61 -8.68
N ILE A 100 -12.09 -4.72 -7.98
CA ILE A 100 -13.01 -5.30 -7.01
C ILE A 100 -12.41 -5.07 -5.62
N THR A 101 -13.16 -4.47 -4.72
CA THR A 101 -12.74 -4.28 -3.33
C THR A 101 -13.58 -5.14 -2.39
N ILE A 102 -12.93 -5.74 -1.40
CA ILE A 102 -13.56 -6.42 -0.27
C ILE A 102 -13.08 -5.73 1.00
N ASP A 103 -14.00 -5.03 1.67
CA ASP A 103 -13.77 -4.35 2.93
C ASP A 103 -14.31 -5.22 4.07
N TYR A 104 -13.45 -5.62 4.99
CA TYR A 104 -13.83 -6.51 6.09
C TYR A 104 -13.18 -6.12 7.41
N ASN A 105 -13.85 -6.47 8.50
CA ASN A 105 -13.32 -6.38 9.85
C ASN A 105 -13.09 -7.78 10.39
N MET A 106 -11.89 -8.06 10.91
CA MET A 106 -11.72 -9.24 11.75
C MET A 106 -12.39 -9.00 13.10
N THR A 107 -13.24 -9.92 13.56
CA THR A 107 -14.05 -9.72 14.78
C THR A 107 -13.17 -9.38 15.98
N GLY A 108 -13.43 -8.23 16.60
CA GLY A 108 -12.64 -7.72 17.74
C GLY A 108 -11.24 -7.21 17.37
N GLN A 109 -10.96 -7.02 16.09
CA GLN A 109 -9.68 -6.54 15.57
C GLN A 109 -9.88 -5.35 14.60
N ARG A 110 -9.01 -5.25 13.60
CA ARG A 110 -8.88 -4.13 12.67
C ARG A 110 -9.64 -4.35 11.36
N ARG A 111 -9.88 -3.24 10.67
CA ARG A 111 -10.44 -3.18 9.31
C ARG A 111 -9.35 -3.41 8.27
N TYR A 112 -9.66 -4.20 7.26
CA TYR A 112 -8.83 -4.44 6.10
C TYR A 112 -9.61 -4.11 4.83
N ILE A 113 -8.90 -3.58 3.85
CA ILE A 113 -9.43 -3.38 2.50
C ILE A 113 -8.51 -4.12 1.54
N VAL A 114 -9.07 -5.08 0.81
CA VAL A 114 -8.34 -5.80 -0.25
C VAL A 114 -8.90 -5.37 -1.59
N SER A 115 -8.01 -4.96 -2.49
CA SER A 115 -8.34 -4.54 -3.86
C SER A 115 -7.75 -5.53 -4.86
N TYR A 116 -8.60 -6.11 -5.71
CA TYR A 116 -8.22 -7.00 -6.80
C TYR A 116 -8.33 -6.26 -8.13
N TYR A 117 -7.26 -6.24 -8.89
CA TYR A 117 -7.18 -5.58 -10.19
C TYR A 117 -7.31 -6.61 -11.32
N ASP A 118 -7.88 -6.18 -12.45
CA ASP A 118 -8.10 -7.01 -13.64
C ASP A 118 -6.80 -7.45 -14.34
N ASP A 119 -5.69 -6.77 -14.07
CA ASP A 119 -4.34 -7.14 -14.48
C ASP A 119 -3.69 -8.22 -13.57
N GLY A 120 -4.43 -8.71 -12.58
CA GLY A 120 -3.97 -9.72 -11.62
C GLY A 120 -3.23 -9.16 -10.41
N LYS A 121 -2.99 -7.84 -10.33
CA LYS A 121 -2.41 -7.23 -9.13
C LYS A 121 -3.40 -7.24 -7.97
N VAL A 122 -2.86 -7.14 -6.75
CA VAL A 122 -3.62 -7.07 -5.51
C VAL A 122 -3.02 -6.01 -4.60
N SER A 123 -3.88 -5.19 -3.98
CA SER A 123 -3.51 -4.34 -2.85
C SER A 123 -4.19 -4.84 -1.58
N LYS A 124 -3.54 -4.69 -0.43
CA LYS A 124 -4.17 -4.86 0.88
C LYS A 124 -3.71 -3.74 1.79
N ALA A 125 -4.69 -3.07 2.40
CA ALA A 125 -4.47 -1.99 3.34
C ALA A 125 -5.14 -2.28 4.68
N THR A 126 -4.55 -1.75 5.75
CA THR A 126 -5.11 -1.77 7.10
C THR A 126 -4.70 -0.51 7.84
N GLU A 127 -5.51 -0.13 8.82
CA GLU A 127 -5.20 0.96 9.72
C GLU A 127 -4.78 0.45 11.10
N THR A 128 -3.76 1.09 11.66
CA THR A 128 -3.23 0.90 13.01
C THR A 128 -2.98 2.30 13.60
N GLU A 129 -1.87 2.54 14.29
CA GLU A 129 -1.34 3.91 14.46
C GLU A 129 -0.92 4.53 13.12
N TYR A 130 -0.73 3.68 12.11
CA TYR A 130 -0.39 4.03 10.74
C TYR A 130 -1.38 3.42 9.76
N TYR A 131 -1.59 4.10 8.63
CA TYR A 131 -2.08 3.48 7.41
C TYR A 131 -0.95 2.66 6.79
N LEU A 132 -1.19 1.36 6.65
CA LEU A 132 -0.26 0.40 6.05
C LEU A 132 -0.88 -0.14 4.75
N GLU A 133 -0.10 -0.20 3.68
CA GLU A 133 -0.54 -0.79 2.42
C GLU A 133 0.59 -1.58 1.77
N ASN A 134 0.22 -2.71 1.17
CA ASN A 134 1.07 -3.49 0.27
C ASN A 134 0.40 -3.57 -1.10
N PHE A 135 1.02 -2.94 -2.09
CA PHE A 135 0.62 -3.06 -3.49
C PHE A 135 1.51 -4.07 -4.20
N ASN A 136 0.95 -5.26 -4.42
CA ASN A 136 1.54 -6.35 -5.20
C ASN A 136 2.93 -6.86 -4.75
N ASN A 137 3.39 -6.56 -3.52
CA ASN A 137 4.76 -6.72 -3.04
C ASN A 137 5.81 -5.88 -3.81
N GLU A 138 5.36 -4.92 -4.63
CA GLU A 138 6.21 -4.01 -5.39
C GLU A 138 6.40 -2.69 -4.63
N GLU A 139 5.36 -2.25 -3.93
CA GLU A 139 5.32 -1.00 -3.18
C GLU A 139 4.68 -1.24 -1.81
N TYR A 140 5.32 -0.72 -0.77
CA TYR A 140 4.79 -0.71 0.59
C TYR A 140 4.68 0.72 1.08
N ILE A 141 3.54 1.08 1.64
CA ILE A 141 3.26 2.43 2.11
C ILE A 141 2.99 2.39 3.61
N LYS A 142 3.66 3.27 4.36
CA LYS A 142 3.34 3.58 5.75
C LYS A 142 3.21 5.08 5.96
N LYS A 143 2.06 5.50 6.49
CA LYS A 143 1.72 6.91 6.75
C LYS A 143 1.03 7.03 8.10
N ILE A 144 1.20 8.14 8.79
CA ILE A 144 0.44 8.41 10.02
C ILE A 144 -1.05 8.38 9.66
N ALA A 145 -1.85 7.65 10.43
CA ALA A 145 -3.30 7.63 10.26
C ALA A 145 -3.88 9.00 10.66
N GLU A 146 -4.73 9.59 9.81
CA GLU A 146 -5.36 10.91 10.03
C GLU A 146 -6.66 10.82 10.85
#